data_AF-A0A2M7BZI5-F1
#
_entry.id   AF-A0A2M7BZI5-F1
#
_cell.length_a   1.000
_cell.length_b   1.000
_cell.length_c   1.000
_cell.angle_alpha   90.00
_cell.angle_beta   90.00
_cell.angle_gamma   90.00
#
_symmetry.space_group_name_H-M   'P 1'
#
loop_
_entity.id
_entity.type
_entity.pdbx_description
1 polymer ?
#
loop_
_entity_poly.entity_id
_entity_poly.type
_entity_poly.pdbx_seq_one_letter_code
_entity_poly.pdbx_strand_id
1 'polypeptide(L)'
;MKNFKSKKLVIILLGPPGSGKGTQAGLLADKLNLYYLESSKIIESNIMQAKRDDFEIINGKKYSLTEERELWRKGILNTPEV
;
A
#
# COMPACT_ATOMS: atom_id res chain seq x y z
N MET A 1 -40.30 0.77 10.20
CA MET A 1 -39.16 1.67 9.94
C MET A 1 -38.18 0.99 9.00
N LYS A 2 -37.90 1.58 7.83
CA LYS A 2 -36.84 1.06 6.94
C LYS A 2 -35.50 1.37 7.59
N ASN A 3 -34.76 0.35 8.01
CA ASN A 3 -33.36 0.47 8.43
C ASN A 3 -32.52 0.85 7.20
N PHE A 4 -32.31 2.15 6.99
CA PHE A 4 -31.25 2.61 6.12
C PHE A 4 -29.92 2.28 6.82
N LYS A 5 -29.32 1.11 6.50
CA LYS A 5 -27.87 0.95 6.73
C LYS A 5 -27.23 2.12 6.00
N SER A 6 -26.63 3.06 6.73
CA SER A 6 -25.94 4.18 6.11
C SER A 6 -24.88 3.61 5.17
N LYS A 7 -24.84 4.10 3.92
CA LYS A 7 -23.79 3.69 3.00
C LYS A 7 -22.45 4.12 3.61
N LYS A 8 -21.51 3.18 3.72
CA LYS A 8 -20.14 3.52 4.13
C LYS A 8 -19.53 4.45 3.08
N LEU A 9 -18.97 5.57 3.54
CA LEU A 9 -18.27 6.52 2.68
C LEU A 9 -16.88 5.97 2.35
N VAL A 10 -16.50 5.99 1.07
CA VAL A 10 -15.18 5.60 0.59
C VAL A 10 -14.63 6.76 -0.24
N ILE A 11 -13.41 7.20 0.07
CA ILE A 11 -12.72 8.30 -0.61
C ILE A 11 -11.43 7.75 -1.18
N ILE A 12 -11.18 7.98 -2.48
CA ILE A 12 -9.95 7.61 -3.17
C ILE A 12 -9.28 8.89 -3.65
N LEU A 13 -8.04 9.13 -3.22
CA LEU A 13 -7.25 10.28 -3.65
C LEU A 13 -6.25 9.86 -4.73
N LEU A 14 -6.34 10.50 -5.91
CA LEU A 14 -5.46 10.26 -7.05
C LEU A 14 -4.59 11.49 -7.32
N GLY A 15 -3.40 11.29 -7.88
CA GLY A 15 -2.45 12.37 -8.16
C GLY A 15 -1.00 11.90 -8.23
N PRO A 16 -0.09 12.70 -8.82
CA PRO A 16 1.29 12.30 -9.05
C PRO A 16 2.08 12.10 -7.74
N PRO A 17 3.21 11.38 -7.75
CA PRO A 17 4.11 11.31 -6.60
C PRO A 17 4.48 12.71 -6.10
N GLY A 18 4.58 12.89 -4.78
CA GLY A 18 4.88 14.20 -4.18
C GLY A 18 3.71 15.19 -4.09
N SER A 19 2.54 14.90 -4.66
CA SER A 19 1.39 15.84 -4.65
C SER A 19 0.66 15.98 -3.29
N GLY A 20 1.18 15.40 -2.21
CA GLY A 20 0.60 15.51 -0.86
C GLY A 20 -0.62 14.62 -0.57
N LYS A 21 -0.91 13.60 -1.39
CA LYS A 21 -2.07 12.71 -1.22
C LYS A 21 -2.13 12.05 0.17
N GLY A 22 -1.02 11.47 0.63
CA GLY A 22 -0.98 10.80 1.94
C GLY A 22 -1.27 11.77 3.08
N THR A 23 -0.70 12.98 3.02
CA THR A 23 -0.98 14.04 3.99
C THR A 23 -2.46 14.42 4.00
N GLN A 24 -3.05 14.67 2.83
CA GLN A 24 -4.47 15.03 2.73
C GLN A 24 -5.40 13.88 3.13
N ALA A 25 -5.05 12.64 2.79
CA ALA A 25 -5.81 11.47 3.16
C ALA A 25 -5.84 11.27 4.69
N GLY A 26 -4.71 11.48 5.37
CA GLY A 26 -4.66 11.45 6.84
C GLY A 26 -5.55 12.53 7.47
N LEU A 27 -5.43 13.78 7.00
CA LEU A 27 -6.27 14.89 7.50
C LEU A 27 -7.77 14.65 7.28
N LEU A 28 -8.15 14.09 6.12
CA LEU A 28 -9.54 13.72 5.83
C LEU A 28 -10.03 12.57 6.71
N ALA A 29 -9.19 11.57 6.93
CA ALA A 29 -9.51 10.44 7.80
C ALA A 29 -9.81 10.91 9.23
N ASP A 30 -8.95 11.77 9.79
CA ASP A 30 -9.13 12.34 11.12
C ASP A 30 -10.39 13.20 11.20
N LYS A 31 -10.61 14.09 10.21
CA LYS A 31 -11.75 15.01 10.19
C LYS A 31 -13.10 14.32 10.03
N LEU A 32 -13.15 13.24 9.26
CA LEU A 32 -14.38 12.51 8.93
C LEU A 32 -14.56 11.23 9.74
N ASN A 33 -13.63 10.93 10.66
CA ASN A 33 -13.57 9.68 11.43
C ASN A 33 -13.63 8.44 10.52
N LEU A 34 -12.80 8.44 9.48
CA LEU A 34 -12.66 7.35 8.52
C LEU A 34 -11.37 6.57 8.75
N TYR A 35 -11.34 5.32 8.31
CA TYR A 35 -10.12 4.53 8.31
C TYR A 35 -9.17 5.01 7.20
N TYR A 36 -7.92 5.30 7.54
CA TYR A 36 -6.88 5.62 6.57
C TYR A 36 -6.22 4.34 6.03
N LEU A 37 -6.43 4.06 4.75
CA LEU A 37 -5.83 2.90 4.06
C LEU A 37 -4.80 3.38 3.02
N GLU A 38 -3.55 2.97 3.21
CA GLU A 38 -2.45 3.22 2.28
C GLU A 38 -1.74 1.89 1.96
N SER A 39 -1.99 1.35 0.76
CA SER A 39 -1.46 0.05 0.35
C SER A 39 0.07 0.03 0.29
N SER A 40 0.69 1.13 -0.15
CA SER A 40 2.15 1.27 -0.23
C SER A 40 2.82 1.04 1.13
N LYS A 41 2.29 1.60 2.22
CA LYS A 41 2.83 1.42 3.57
C LYS A 41 2.75 -0.02 4.06
N ILE A 42 1.65 -0.71 3.75
CA ILE A 42 1.48 -2.12 4.14
C ILE A 42 2.49 -2.99 3.39
N ILE A 43 2.59 -2.79 2.08
CA ILE A 43 3.54 -3.52 1.22
C ILE A 43 4.99 -3.23 1.64
N GLU A 44 5.33 -1.96 1.84
CA GLU A 44 6.65 -1.52 2.31
C GLU A 44 7.00 -2.16 3.63
N SER A 45 6.09 -2.14 4.62
CA SER A 45 6.30 -2.78 5.92
C SER A 45 6.60 -4.28 5.78
N ASN A 46 5.88 -4.98 4.90
CA ASN A 46 6.10 -6.41 4.65
C ASN A 46 7.46 -6.67 4.01
N ILE A 47 7.84 -5.89 2.98
CA ILE A 47 9.15 -6.02 2.31
C ILE A 47 10.30 -5.70 3.27
N MET A 48 10.15 -4.66 4.10
CA MET A 48 11.19 -4.25 5.05
C MET A 48 11.45 -5.30 6.14
N GLN A 49 10.38 -5.97 6.59
CA GLN A 49 10.45 -7.03 7.62
C GLN A 49 10.83 -8.42 7.06
N ALA A 50 11.00 -8.55 5.74
CA ALA A 50 11.31 -9.81 5.10
C ALA A 50 12.62 -10.45 5.61
N LYS A 51 12.55 -11.75 5.90
CA LYS A 51 13.66 -12.64 6.25
C LYS A 51 14.25 -13.26 4.99
N ARG A 52 15.46 -13.82 5.11
CA ARG A 52 16.24 -14.39 3.99
C ARG A 52 15.46 -15.41 3.16
N ASP A 53 14.60 -16.19 3.80
CA ASP A 53 13.85 -17.26 3.14
C ASP A 53 12.42 -16.86 2.75
N ASP A 54 12.05 -15.59 2.94
CA ASP A 54 10.72 -15.11 2.57
C ASP A 54 10.66 -14.85 1.05
N PHE A 55 9.68 -15.47 0.39
CA PHE A 55 9.43 -15.32 -1.02
C PHE A 55 7.94 -15.37 -1.33
N GLU A 56 7.55 -14.79 -2.45
CA GLU A 56 6.21 -14.91 -3.00
C GLU A 56 6.25 -15.62 -4.36
N ILE A 57 5.25 -16.45 -4.65
CA ILE A 57 5.08 -17.08 -5.96
C ILE A 57 3.93 -16.41 -6.66
N ILE A 58 4.23 -15.71 -7.75
CA ILE A 58 3.23 -15.04 -8.60
C ILE A 58 3.35 -15.64 -9.99
N ASN A 59 2.25 -16.22 -10.48
CA ASN A 59 2.19 -16.92 -11.77
C ASN A 59 3.31 -17.95 -12.00
N GLY A 60 3.70 -18.67 -10.94
CA GLY A 60 4.76 -19.68 -11.01
C GLY A 60 6.19 -19.15 -10.97
N LYS A 61 6.39 -17.83 -10.94
CA LYS A 61 7.71 -17.20 -10.73
C LYS A 61 7.90 -16.88 -9.25
N LYS A 62 9.08 -17.23 -8.71
CA LYS A 62 9.48 -16.95 -7.33
C LYS A 62 10.12 -15.57 -7.24
N TYR A 63 9.67 -14.76 -6.29
CA TYR A 63 10.20 -13.44 -5.98
C TYR A 63 10.76 -13.44 -4.55
N SER A 64 12.07 -13.23 -4.41
CA SER A 64 12.71 -13.12 -3.09
C SER A 64 12.41 -11.76 -2.48
N LEU A 65 11.74 -11.72 -1.34
CA LEU A 65 11.37 -10.44 -0.71
C LEU A 65 12.61 -9.65 -0.25
N THR A 66 13.71 -10.34 0.03
CA THR A 66 14.97 -9.68 0.37
C THR A 66 15.63 -9.01 -0.83
N GLU A 67 15.53 -9.59 -2.03
CA GLU A 67 16.02 -8.97 -3.26
C GLU A 67 15.19 -7.73 -3.60
N GLU A 68 13.86 -7.83 -3.47
CA GLU A 68 12.93 -6.71 -3.62
C GLU A 68 13.21 -5.56 -2.66
N ARG A 69 13.57 -5.87 -1.41
CA ARG A 69 14.00 -4.85 -0.44
C ARG A 69 15.26 -4.13 -0.89
N GLU A 70 16.23 -4.84 -1.44
CA GLU A 70 17.48 -4.23 -1.91
C GLU A 70 17.29 -3.37 -3.18
N LEU A 71 16.38 -3.75 -4.08
CA LEU A 71 15.95 -2.89 -5.20
C LEU A 71 15.34 -1.58 -4.67
N TRP A 72 14.41 -1.70 -3.73
CA TRP A 72 13.74 -0.55 -3.14
C TRP A 72 14.73 0.42 -2.48
N ARG A 73 15.71 -0.09 -1.72
CA ARG A 73 16.75 0.74 -1.07
C ARG A 73 17.63 1.49 -2.06
N LYS A 74 17.77 0.98 -3.27
CA LYS A 74 18.50 1.64 -4.37
C LYS A 74 17.63 2.64 -5.14
N GLY A 75 16.35 2.79 -4.77
CA GLY A 75 15.39 3.60 -5.52
C GLY A 75 15.00 2.97 -6.86
N ILE A 76 15.26 1.67 -7.03
CA ILE A 76 14.86 0.91 -8.22
C ILE A 76 13.48 0.34 -7.95
N LEU A 77 12.61 0.38 -8.97
CA LEU A 77 11.29 -0.24 -8.88
C LEU A 77 11.42 -1.74 -8.61
N ASN A 78 10.47 -2.28 -7.84
CA ASN A 78 10.34 -3.70 -7.62
C ASN A 78 10.23 -4.46 -8.93
N THR A 79 10.66 -5.73 -8.92
CA THR A 79 10.66 -6.56 -10.12
C THR A 79 9.25 -6.64 -10.69
N PRO A 80 9.03 -6.21 -11.95
CA PRO A 80 7.71 -6.30 -12.54
C PRO A 80 7.34 -7.78 -12.75
N GLU A 81 6.04 -8.02 -12.70
CA GLU A 81 5.47 -9.32 -13.04
C GLU A 81 5.61 -9.64 -14.54
N VAL A 82 5.74 -8.59 -15.38
CA VAL A 82 5.81 -8.61 -16.85
C VAL A 82 7.20 -8.28 -17.40
#